data_AF-A0A7V4KQ46-F1
#
_entry.id   AF-A0A7V4KQ46-F1
#
_cell.length_a   1.000
_cell.length_b   1.000
_cell.length_c   1.000
_cell.angle_alpha   90.00
_cell.angle_beta   90.00
_cell.angle_gamma   90.00
#
_symmetry.space_group_name_H-M   'P 1'
#
loop_
_entity.id
_entity.type
_entity.pdbx_description
1 polymer ?
#
loop_
_entity_poly.entity_id
_entity_poly.type
_entity_poly.pdbx_seq_one_letter_code
_entity_poly.pdbx_strand_id
1 'polypeptide(L)'
;MRRRPRERSGDRVLALHARAHDEADGTVARGIAELTAVLGREQQLVDELRAALARQRDAVAGDDPDAVDASVHALGRTLLTLEEARRRRSEVVRALTGRADAPLGELEQAVGGPLPEPLVRARRGLREAAMRTAHEVRINQHVLRRALEAGDAFLQQLFAGGADPSPAYGRPPRATEAPARLLDRTG
;
A
#
# COMPACT_ATOMS: atom_id res chain seq x y z
N MET A 1 -46.93 -68.14 -7.43
CA MET A 1 -45.47 -68.08 -7.64
C MET A 1 -45.13 -66.76 -8.37
N ARG A 2 -44.88 -65.66 -7.63
CA ARG A 2 -44.52 -64.36 -8.21
C ARG A 2 -43.03 -64.10 -7.93
N ARG A 3 -42.18 -64.18 -8.96
CA ARG A 3 -40.77 -63.80 -8.88
C ARG A 3 -40.68 -62.28 -8.70
N ARG A 4 -40.06 -61.81 -7.61
CA ARG A 4 -39.71 -60.39 -7.45
C ARG A 4 -38.66 -60.02 -8.50
N PRO A 5 -38.77 -58.85 -9.17
CA PRO A 5 -37.76 -58.39 -10.11
C PRO A 5 -36.48 -58.04 -9.35
N ARG A 6 -35.35 -58.64 -9.74
CA ARG A 6 -34.00 -58.25 -9.33
C ARG A 6 -33.64 -56.96 -10.05
N GLU A 7 -34.23 -55.87 -9.60
CA GLU A 7 -33.86 -54.54 -10.05
C GLU A 7 -32.85 -53.94 -9.06
N ARG A 8 -31.78 -53.34 -9.61
CA ARG A 8 -31.09 -52.15 -9.07
C ARG A 8 -30.06 -52.32 -7.94
N SER A 9 -29.07 -53.20 -8.11
CA SER A 9 -27.77 -53.00 -7.42
C SER A 9 -26.86 -52.04 -8.20
N GLY A 10 -26.79 -52.20 -9.54
CA GLY A 10 -25.99 -51.33 -10.42
C GLY A 10 -26.51 -49.88 -10.53
N ASP A 11 -27.83 -49.70 -10.66
CA ASP A 11 -28.45 -48.37 -10.74
C ASP A 11 -28.22 -47.52 -9.48
N ARG A 12 -28.15 -48.15 -8.30
CA ARG A 12 -27.86 -47.45 -7.04
C ARG A 12 -26.42 -46.95 -6.98
N VAL A 13 -25.46 -47.72 -7.50
CA VAL A 13 -24.04 -47.34 -7.54
C VAL A 13 -23.82 -46.21 -8.55
N LEU A 14 -24.44 -46.28 -9.74
CA LEU A 14 -24.36 -45.21 -10.74
C LEU A 14 -24.98 -43.89 -10.24
N ALA A 15 -26.13 -43.95 -9.58
CA ALA A 15 -26.76 -42.77 -8.99
C ALA A 15 -25.94 -42.15 -7.84
N LEU A 16 -25.20 -42.96 -7.07
CA LEU A 16 -24.32 -42.46 -6.01
C LEU A 16 -23.10 -41.73 -6.59
N HIS A 17 -22.47 -42.28 -7.63
CA HIS A 17 -21.33 -41.63 -8.29
C HIS A 17 -21.75 -40.33 -8.99
N ALA A 18 -22.89 -40.33 -9.69
CA ALA A 18 -23.40 -39.12 -10.33
C ALA A 18 -23.67 -37.98 -9.33
N ARG A 19 -24.22 -38.29 -8.15
CA ARG A 19 -24.39 -37.31 -7.07
C ARG A 19 -23.08 -36.81 -6.49
N ALA A 20 -22.11 -37.69 -6.29
CA ALA A 20 -20.79 -37.29 -5.79
C ALA A 20 -20.06 -36.36 -6.78
N HIS A 21 -20.21 -36.58 -8.09
CA HIS A 21 -19.71 -35.68 -9.11
C HIS A 21 -20.43 -34.32 -9.11
N ASP A 22 -21.76 -34.29 -9.02
CA ASP A 22 -22.55 -33.05 -8.95
C ASP A 22 -22.24 -32.22 -7.68
N GLU A 23 -22.04 -32.89 -6.53
CA GLU A 23 -21.61 -32.25 -5.28
C GLU A 23 -20.17 -31.71 -5.36
N ALA A 24 -19.27 -32.42 -6.04
CA ALA A 24 -17.91 -31.97 -6.28
C ALA A 24 -17.87 -30.74 -7.21
N ASP A 25 -18.62 -30.78 -8.31
CA ASP A 25 -18.77 -29.67 -9.25
C ASP A 25 -19.38 -28.45 -8.56
N GLY A 26 -20.38 -28.64 -7.68
CA GLY A 26 -20.98 -27.57 -6.89
C GLY A 26 -20.01 -26.95 -5.87
N THR A 27 -19.16 -27.76 -5.25
CA THR A 27 -18.10 -27.29 -4.33
C THR A 27 -17.06 -26.45 -5.08
N VAL A 28 -16.59 -26.93 -6.24
CA VAL A 28 -15.62 -26.23 -7.08
C VAL A 28 -16.19 -24.90 -7.57
N ALA A 29 -17.43 -24.89 -8.07
CA ALA A 29 -18.09 -23.66 -8.53
C ALA A 29 -18.21 -22.61 -7.41
N ARG A 30 -18.55 -23.04 -6.18
CA ARG A 30 -18.61 -22.15 -5.01
C ARG A 30 -17.24 -21.60 -4.64
N GLY A 31 -16.20 -22.44 -4.65
CA GLY A 31 -14.83 -22.00 -4.38
C GLY A 31 -14.31 -21.01 -5.43
N ILE A 32 -14.66 -21.18 -6.71
CA ILE A 32 -14.32 -20.23 -7.77
C ILE A 32 -15.03 -18.88 -7.56
N ALA A 33 -16.32 -18.90 -7.21
CA ALA A 33 -17.08 -17.69 -6.91
C ALA A 33 -16.48 -16.94 -5.71
N GLU A 34 -16.11 -17.68 -4.66
CA GLU A 34 -15.45 -17.12 -3.48
C GLU A 34 -14.08 -16.52 -3.84
N LEU A 35 -13.25 -17.24 -4.59
CA LEU A 35 -11.95 -16.73 -5.03
C LEU A 35 -12.10 -15.45 -5.87
N THR A 36 -13.11 -15.40 -6.73
CA THR A 36 -13.42 -14.22 -7.54
C THR A 36 -13.76 -13.03 -6.66
N ALA A 37 -14.59 -13.23 -5.63
CA ALA A 37 -14.94 -12.18 -4.68
C ALA A 37 -13.73 -11.70 -3.87
N VAL A 38 -12.89 -12.63 -3.39
CA VAL A 38 -11.66 -12.31 -2.64
C VAL A 38 -10.70 -11.48 -3.50
N LEU A 39 -10.47 -11.87 -4.76
CA LEU A 39 -9.63 -11.10 -5.68
C LEU A 39 -10.20 -9.72 -5.97
N GLY A 40 -11.52 -9.60 -6.10
CA GLY A 40 -12.20 -8.32 -6.23
C GLY A 40 -11.98 -7.42 -5.00
N ARG A 41 -12.02 -7.98 -3.78
CA ARG A 41 -11.75 -7.24 -2.56
C ARG A 41 -10.28 -6.83 -2.45
N GLU A 42 -9.33 -7.72 -2.78
CA GLU A 42 -7.91 -7.37 -2.86
C GLU A 42 -7.67 -6.22 -3.84
N GLN A 43 -8.32 -6.24 -5.01
CA GLN A 43 -8.20 -5.15 -5.99
C GLN A 43 -8.68 -3.82 -5.41
N GLN A 44 -9.85 -3.80 -4.77
CA GLN A 44 -10.37 -2.59 -4.11
C GLN A 44 -9.40 -2.04 -3.07
N LEU A 45 -8.84 -2.91 -2.22
CA LEU A 45 -7.86 -2.50 -1.20
C LEU A 45 -6.58 -1.93 -1.80
N VAL A 46 -6.11 -2.50 -2.91
CA VAL A 46 -4.94 -1.97 -3.64
C VAL A 46 -5.24 -0.60 -4.27
N ASP A 47 -6.44 -0.37 -4.77
CA ASP A 47 -6.89 0.93 -5.27
C ASP A 47 -7.10 1.95 -4.13
N GLU A 48 -7.60 1.53 -2.96
CA GLU A 48 -7.68 2.35 -1.75
C GLU A 48 -6.29 2.79 -1.28
N LEU A 49 -5.31 1.87 -1.30
CA LEU A 49 -3.91 2.17 -0.98
C LEU A 49 -3.34 3.23 -1.93
N ARG A 50 -3.61 3.08 -3.24
CA ARG A 50 -3.23 4.05 -4.26
C ARG A 50 -3.80 5.44 -3.99
N ALA A 51 -5.09 5.51 -3.64
CA ALA A 51 -5.74 6.77 -3.33
C ALA A 51 -5.17 7.43 -2.06
N ALA A 52 -4.81 6.65 -1.05
CA ALA A 52 -4.16 7.16 0.15
C ALA A 52 -2.74 7.70 -0.14
N LEU A 53 -1.96 7.04 -1.00
CA LEU A 53 -0.66 7.55 -1.46
C LEU A 53 -0.79 8.88 -2.20
N ALA A 54 -1.79 9.01 -3.07
CA ALA A 54 -2.05 10.29 -3.76
C ALA A 54 -2.39 11.41 -2.77
N ARG A 55 -3.28 11.14 -1.81
CA ARG A 55 -3.63 12.12 -0.75
C ARG A 55 -2.42 12.52 0.10
N GLN A 56 -1.56 11.57 0.47
CA GLN A 56 -0.33 11.88 1.20
C GLN A 56 0.54 12.87 0.43
N ARG A 57 0.67 12.64 -0.88
CA ARG A 57 1.48 13.46 -1.77
C ARG A 57 0.92 14.88 -1.91
N ASP A 58 -0.40 15.00 -2.03
CA ASP A 58 -1.08 16.29 -2.07
C ASP A 58 -0.95 17.04 -0.74
N ALA A 59 -1.05 16.33 0.39
CA ALA A 59 -0.85 16.90 1.73
C ALA A 59 0.58 17.41 1.94
N VAL A 60 1.59 16.65 1.51
CA VAL A 60 3.00 17.08 1.54
C VAL A 60 3.21 18.33 0.67
N ALA A 61 2.61 18.37 -0.52
CA ALA A 61 2.72 19.54 -1.38
C ALA A 61 2.00 20.78 -0.84
N GLY A 62 0.99 20.59 0.02
CA GLY A 62 0.23 21.65 0.67
C GLY A 62 0.74 22.04 2.07
N ASP A 63 1.86 21.48 2.53
CA ASP A 63 2.39 21.67 3.89
C ASP A 63 1.34 21.40 4.99
N ASP A 64 0.51 20.37 4.80
CA ASP A 64 -0.57 19.96 5.71
C ASP A 64 -0.16 18.72 6.53
N PRO A 65 0.45 18.89 7.72
CA PRO A 65 0.93 17.76 8.53
C PRO A 65 -0.20 16.88 9.05
N ASP A 66 -1.38 17.43 9.31
CA ASP A 66 -2.54 16.68 9.81
C ASP A 66 -3.08 15.75 8.71
N ALA A 67 -3.16 16.24 7.47
CA ALA A 67 -3.53 15.40 6.33
C ALA A 67 -2.47 14.33 6.00
N VAL A 68 -1.18 14.63 6.21
CA VAL A 68 -0.11 13.63 6.10
C VAL A 68 -0.31 12.53 7.13
N ASP A 69 -0.54 12.86 8.41
CA ASP A 69 -0.76 11.86 9.47
C ASP A 69 -2.01 11.00 9.21
N ALA A 70 -3.13 11.63 8.84
CA ALA A 70 -4.36 10.93 8.48
C ALA A 70 -4.13 9.96 7.30
N SER A 71 -3.30 10.34 6.32
CA SER A 71 -2.96 9.47 5.19
C SER A 71 -2.13 8.25 5.63
N VAL A 72 -1.18 8.42 6.56
CA VAL A 72 -0.37 7.32 7.13
C VAL A 72 -1.26 6.32 7.87
N HIS A 73 -2.19 6.81 8.69
CA HIS A 73 -3.17 5.96 9.37
C HIS A 73 -4.07 5.19 8.40
N ALA A 74 -4.53 5.85 7.32
CA ALA A 74 -5.31 5.18 6.28
C ALA A 74 -4.49 4.08 5.57
N LEU A 75 -3.24 4.37 5.19
CA LEU A 75 -2.33 3.40 4.57
C LEU A 75 -2.14 2.18 5.48
N GLY A 76 -1.85 2.38 6.77
CA GLY A 76 -1.66 1.30 7.73
C GLY A 76 -2.87 0.38 7.84
N ARG A 77 -4.07 0.96 7.97
CA ARG A 77 -5.33 0.18 8.03
C ARG A 77 -5.60 -0.60 6.75
N THR A 78 -5.37 0.01 5.59
CA THR A 78 -5.57 -0.65 4.30
C THR A 78 -4.59 -1.81 4.12
N LEU A 79 -3.32 -1.65 4.51
CA LEU A 79 -2.31 -2.72 4.45
C LEU A 79 -2.68 -3.92 5.35
N LEU A 80 -3.09 -3.67 6.60
CA LEU A 80 -3.55 -4.73 7.51
C LEU A 80 -4.75 -5.49 6.92
N THR A 81 -5.70 -4.77 6.31
CA THR A 81 -6.86 -5.38 5.66
C THR A 81 -6.47 -6.18 4.42
N LEU A 82 -5.47 -5.72 3.66
CA LEU A 82 -4.93 -6.43 2.50
C LEU A 82 -4.21 -7.73 2.91
N GLU A 83 -3.49 -7.73 4.03
CA GLU A 83 -2.86 -8.94 4.57
C GLU A 83 -3.91 -9.99 4.97
N GLU A 84 -5.02 -9.57 5.57
CA GLU A 84 -6.15 -10.45 5.86
C GLU A 84 -6.78 -11.02 4.58
N ALA A 85 -7.04 -10.15 3.58
CA ALA A 85 -7.59 -10.59 2.30
C ALA A 85 -6.67 -11.60 1.59
N ARG A 86 -5.35 -11.40 1.64
CA ARG A 86 -4.35 -12.34 1.09
C ARG A 86 -4.35 -13.67 1.83
N ARG A 87 -4.49 -13.67 3.16
CA ARG A 87 -4.64 -14.90 3.95
C ARG A 87 -5.90 -15.65 3.54
N ARG A 88 -7.03 -14.95 3.41
CA ARG A 88 -8.28 -15.54 2.92
C ARG A 88 -8.14 -16.13 1.53
N ARG A 89 -7.43 -15.45 0.61
CA ARG A 89 -7.14 -15.99 -0.73
C ARG A 89 -6.38 -17.30 -0.64
N SER A 90 -5.33 -17.37 0.18
CA SER A 90 -4.55 -18.60 0.36
C SER A 90 -5.39 -19.75 0.92
N GLU A 91 -6.35 -19.47 1.83
CA GLU A 91 -7.30 -20.48 2.32
C GLU A 91 -8.19 -21.04 1.21
N VAL A 92 -8.76 -20.16 0.37
CA VAL A 92 -9.63 -20.56 -0.75
C VAL A 92 -8.83 -21.32 -1.81
N VAL A 93 -7.62 -20.85 -2.14
CA VAL A 93 -6.71 -21.55 -3.07
C VAL A 93 -6.33 -22.93 -2.52
N ARG A 94 -6.07 -23.06 -1.21
CA ARG A 94 -5.84 -24.36 -0.57
C ARG A 94 -7.04 -25.27 -0.71
N ALA A 95 -8.26 -24.76 -0.48
CA ALA A 95 -9.48 -25.55 -0.60
C ALA A 95 -9.71 -26.05 -2.03
N LEU A 96 -9.37 -25.24 -3.04
CA LEU A 96 -9.54 -25.60 -4.45
C LEU A 96 -8.44 -26.53 -4.99
N THR A 97 -7.20 -26.35 -4.54
CA THR A 97 -6.03 -27.01 -5.15
C THR A 97 -5.32 -28.02 -4.25
N GLY A 98 -5.70 -28.09 -2.97
CA GLY A 98 -4.98 -28.81 -1.93
C GLY A 98 -3.68 -28.14 -1.48
N ARG A 99 -3.26 -27.02 -2.09
CA ARG A 99 -2.00 -26.32 -1.79
C ARG A 99 -2.26 -24.85 -1.45
N ALA A 100 -1.80 -24.39 -0.30
CA ALA A 100 -2.01 -22.99 0.13
C ALA A 100 -1.31 -21.97 -0.76
N ASP A 101 -0.15 -22.33 -1.29
CA ASP A 101 0.72 -21.44 -2.07
C ASP A 101 0.72 -21.78 -3.56
N ALA A 102 -0.36 -22.40 -4.07
CA ALA A 102 -0.47 -22.61 -5.50
C ALA A 102 -0.50 -21.26 -6.23
N PRO A 103 0.41 -21.02 -7.20
CA PRO A 103 0.34 -19.84 -8.04
C PRO A 103 -1.04 -19.77 -8.69
N LEU A 104 -1.63 -18.58 -8.74
CA LEU A 104 -2.92 -18.39 -9.43
C LEU A 104 -2.83 -18.79 -10.93
N GLY A 105 -1.63 -18.91 -11.49
CA GLY A 105 -1.38 -19.43 -12.85
C GLY A 105 -1.71 -20.91 -13.02
N GLU A 106 -1.65 -21.70 -11.95
CA GLU A 106 -1.82 -23.16 -11.99
C GLU A 106 -3.27 -23.60 -11.70
N LEU A 107 -4.17 -22.65 -11.42
CA LEU A 107 -5.57 -22.92 -11.07
C LEU A 107 -6.32 -23.69 -12.16
N GLU A 108 -6.04 -23.45 -13.45
CA GLU A 108 -6.66 -24.19 -14.56
C GLU A 108 -6.36 -25.69 -14.49
N GLN A 109 -5.10 -26.03 -14.18
CA GLN A 109 -4.67 -27.42 -14.05
C GLN A 109 -5.26 -28.06 -12.80
N ALA A 110 -5.33 -27.33 -11.69
CA ALA A 110 -5.87 -27.84 -10.44
C ALA A 110 -7.39 -28.06 -10.48
N VAL A 111 -8.13 -27.23 -11.23
CA VAL A 111 -9.59 -27.34 -11.40
C VAL A 111 -9.95 -28.28 -12.56
N GLY A 112 -8.99 -28.65 -13.41
CA GLY A 112 -9.19 -29.60 -14.51
C GLY A 112 -9.90 -29.00 -15.73
N GLY A 113 -9.82 -27.68 -15.93
CA GLY A 113 -10.52 -27.02 -17.03
C GLY A 113 -10.26 -25.51 -17.12
N PRO A 114 -10.81 -24.86 -18.16
CA PRO A 114 -10.69 -23.41 -18.33
C PRO A 114 -11.34 -22.66 -17.16
N LEU A 115 -10.70 -21.59 -16.69
CA LEU A 115 -11.30 -20.78 -15.62
C LEU A 115 -12.48 -19.96 -16.16
N PRO A 116 -13.53 -19.78 -15.35
CA PRO A 116 -14.61 -18.87 -15.69
C PRO A 116 -14.10 -17.43 -15.92
N GLU A 117 -14.66 -16.76 -16.93
CA GLU A 117 -14.29 -15.40 -17.30
C GLU A 117 -14.31 -14.39 -16.13
N PRO A 118 -15.26 -14.43 -15.17
CA PRO A 118 -15.21 -13.55 -14.01
C PRO A 118 -13.92 -13.67 -13.19
N LEU A 119 -13.41 -14.89 -13.00
CA LEU A 119 -12.17 -15.15 -12.27
C LEU A 119 -10.96 -14.65 -13.06
N VAL A 120 -10.94 -14.89 -14.37
CA VAL A 120 -9.88 -14.39 -15.26
C VAL A 120 -9.80 -12.86 -15.21
N ARG A 121 -10.97 -12.20 -15.28
CA ARG A 121 -11.08 -10.74 -15.16
C ARG A 121 -10.60 -10.23 -13.81
N ALA A 122 -11.00 -10.87 -12.72
CA ALA A 122 -10.57 -10.48 -11.37
C ALA A 122 -9.05 -10.61 -11.20
N ARG A 123 -8.44 -11.69 -11.71
CA ARG A 123 -6.98 -11.88 -11.70
C ARG A 123 -6.26 -10.78 -12.48
N ARG A 124 -6.76 -10.43 -13.67
CA ARG A 124 -6.20 -9.34 -14.48
C ARG A 124 -6.34 -8.00 -13.77
N GLY A 125 -7.53 -7.69 -13.26
CA GLY A 125 -7.81 -6.45 -12.54
C GLY A 125 -6.90 -6.23 -11.33
N LEU A 126 -6.71 -7.27 -10.50
CA LEU A 126 -5.79 -7.22 -9.36
C LEU A 126 -4.34 -6.97 -9.81
N ARG A 127 -3.86 -7.65 -10.87
CA ARG A 127 -2.50 -7.45 -11.39
C ARG A 127 -2.29 -6.03 -11.88
N GLU A 128 -3.25 -5.50 -12.65
CA GLU A 128 -3.18 -4.13 -13.16
C GLU A 128 -3.23 -3.11 -12.03
N ALA A 129 -4.09 -3.29 -11.03
CA ALA A 129 -4.14 -2.43 -9.84
C ALA A 129 -2.80 -2.45 -9.09
N ALA A 130 -2.21 -3.63 -8.88
CA ALA A 130 -0.91 -3.77 -8.22
C ALA A 130 0.21 -3.05 -8.98
N MET A 131 0.25 -3.17 -10.32
CA MET A 131 1.24 -2.46 -11.15
C MET A 131 1.10 -0.94 -11.05
N ARG A 132 -0.14 -0.42 -11.10
CA ARG A 132 -0.41 1.01 -10.92
C ARG A 132 0.01 1.50 -9.53
N THR A 133 -0.35 0.76 -8.48
CA THR A 133 0.01 1.14 -7.10
C THR A 133 1.51 1.05 -6.86
N ALA A 134 2.22 0.07 -7.43
CA ALA A 134 3.67 0.00 -7.35
C ALA A 134 4.36 1.20 -8.01
N HIS A 135 3.77 1.76 -9.06
CA HIS A 135 4.23 3.02 -9.65
C HIS A 135 4.02 4.20 -8.69
N GLU A 136 2.83 4.34 -8.11
CA GLU A 136 2.53 5.42 -7.17
C GLU A 136 3.41 5.37 -5.90
N VAL A 137 3.70 4.17 -5.37
CA VAL A 137 4.62 4.02 -4.23
C VAL A 137 5.99 4.62 -4.54
N ARG A 138 6.53 4.36 -5.75
CA ARG A 138 7.84 4.91 -6.15
C ARG A 138 7.81 6.43 -6.25
N ILE A 139 6.73 6.99 -6.81
CA ILE A 139 6.56 8.45 -6.89
C ILE A 139 6.48 9.03 -5.47
N ASN A 140 5.66 8.42 -4.60
CA ASN A 140 5.46 8.88 -3.24
C ASN A 140 6.75 8.87 -2.43
N GLN A 141 7.53 7.78 -2.51
CA GLN A 141 8.86 7.69 -1.89
C GLN A 141 9.81 8.78 -2.40
N HIS A 142 9.77 9.09 -3.69
CA HIS A 142 10.59 10.17 -4.26
C HIS A 142 10.18 11.54 -3.70
N VAL A 143 8.88 11.85 -3.67
CA VAL A 143 8.37 13.13 -3.14
C VAL A 143 8.71 13.28 -1.65
N LEU A 144 8.44 12.28 -0.83
CA LEU A 144 8.74 12.31 0.60
C LEU A 144 10.23 12.52 0.86
N ARG A 145 11.10 11.84 0.11
CA ARG A 145 12.55 12.04 0.23
C ARG A 145 12.97 13.47 -0.08
N ARG A 146 12.43 14.06 -1.15
CA ARG A 146 12.74 15.45 -1.51
C ARG A 146 12.24 16.46 -0.49
N ALA A 147 11.05 16.24 0.07
CA ALA A 147 10.52 17.10 1.13
C ALA A 147 11.43 17.08 2.36
N LEU A 148 11.92 15.90 2.75
CA LEU A 148 12.89 15.76 3.85
C LEU A 148 14.22 16.45 3.54
N GLU A 149 14.80 16.23 2.35
CA GLU A 149 16.04 16.89 1.91
C GLU A 149 15.92 18.42 1.91
N ALA A 150 14.78 18.96 1.48
CA ALA A 150 14.51 20.40 1.49
C ALA A 150 14.39 20.95 2.93
N GLY A 151 13.72 20.21 3.82
CA GLY A 151 13.64 20.55 5.25
C GLY A 151 15.00 20.57 5.92
N ASP A 152 15.84 19.57 5.66
CA ASP A 152 17.21 19.51 6.18
C ASP A 152 18.06 20.69 5.68
N ALA A 153 17.99 21.01 4.39
CA ALA A 153 18.69 22.15 3.82
C ALA A 153 18.24 23.49 4.43
N PHE A 154 16.94 23.65 4.69
CA PHE A 154 16.39 24.83 5.36
C PHE A 154 16.92 24.96 6.80
N LEU A 155 16.93 23.87 7.57
CA LEU A 155 17.48 23.86 8.93
C LEU A 155 18.97 24.21 8.93
N GLN A 156 19.75 23.63 8.01
CA GLN A 156 21.17 23.95 7.87
C GLN A 156 21.41 25.43 7.58
N GLN A 157 20.62 26.04 6.69
CA GLN A 157 20.71 27.47 6.41
C GLN A 157 20.37 28.33 7.64
N LEU A 158 19.31 27.96 8.39
CA LEU A 158 18.90 28.67 9.60
C LEU A 158 20.01 28.66 10.66
N PHE A 159 20.69 27.53 10.85
CA PHE A 159 21.77 27.41 11.83
C PHE A 159 23.12 27.97 11.33
N ALA A 160 23.40 27.91 10.03
CA ALA A 160 24.62 28.50 9.45
C ALA A 160 24.56 30.04 9.43
N GLY A 161 23.38 30.63 9.23
CA GLY A 161 23.18 32.09 9.26
C GLY A 161 23.23 32.71 10.66
N GLY A 162 23.12 31.90 11.72
CA GLY A 162 23.27 32.34 13.12
C GLY A 162 24.71 32.47 13.60
N ALA A 163 25.69 32.09 12.76
CA ALA A 163 27.12 32.15 13.06
C ALA A 163 27.81 33.38 12.44
N ASP A 164 27.07 34.47 12.20
CA ASP A 164 27.71 35.75 11.92
C ASP A 164 28.42 36.20 13.20
N PRO A 165 29.76 36.39 13.21
CA PRO A 165 30.45 36.85 14.40
C PRO A 165 29.84 38.20 14.78
N SER A 166 29.21 38.23 15.95
CA SER A 166 28.63 39.44 16.55
C SER A 166 29.56 40.62 16.27
N PRO A 167 29.09 41.74 15.68
CA PRO A 167 29.94 42.90 15.48
C PRO A 167 30.41 43.31 16.87
N ALA A 168 31.67 42.98 17.17
CA ALA A 168 32.31 43.39 18.40
C ALA A 168 32.16 44.91 18.42
N TYR A 169 31.30 45.41 19.33
CA TYR A 169 31.13 46.84 19.55
C TYR A 169 32.54 47.40 19.72
N GLY A 170 32.99 48.07 18.66
CA GLY A 170 34.32 48.66 18.60
C GLY A 170 34.42 49.59 19.78
N ARG A 171 35.35 49.28 20.68
CA ARG A 171 35.85 50.15 21.74
C ARG A 171 35.82 51.61 21.23
N PRO A 172 35.10 52.54 21.87
CA PRO A 172 35.08 53.92 21.40
C PRO A 172 36.53 54.45 21.39
N PRO A 173 36.94 55.20 20.35
CA PRO A 173 38.25 55.84 20.35
C PRO A 173 38.33 56.74 21.58
N ARG A 174 39.38 56.56 22.39
CA ARG A 174 39.71 57.49 23.47
C ARG A 174 39.83 58.87 22.86
N ALA A 175 39.01 59.81 23.34
CA ALA A 175 39.17 61.22 23.04
C ALA A 175 40.59 61.61 23.43
N THR A 176 41.41 61.94 22.43
CA THR A 176 42.71 62.55 22.61
C THR A 176 42.46 63.92 23.23
N GLU A 177 42.84 64.08 24.50
CA GLU A 177 42.90 65.37 25.18
C GLU A 177 43.71 66.35 24.32
N ALA A 178 43.05 67.44 23.91
CA ALA A 178 43.72 68.57 23.30
C ALA A 178 44.53 69.30 24.40
N PRO A 179 45.83 69.57 24.22
CA PRO A 179 46.56 70.40 25.16
C PRO A 179 46.08 71.85 25.05
N ALA A 180 45.48 72.35 26.14
CA ALA A 180 45.17 73.76 26.31
C ALA A 180 46.45 74.59 26.21
N ARG A 181 46.59 75.37 25.13
CA ARG A 181 47.62 76.39 25.01
C ARG A 181 47.21 77.61 25.85
N LEU A 182 47.89 77.76 26.98
CA LEU A 182 47.94 78.99 27.78
C LEU A 182 48.61 80.08 26.92
N LEU A 183 47.85 81.09 26.50
CA LEU A 183 48.40 82.32 25.94
C LEU A 183 48.38 83.38 27.05
N ASP A 184 49.52 83.52 27.72
CA ASP A 184 49.88 84.76 28.38
C ASP A 184 50.03 85.85 27.31
N ARG A 185 49.27 86.94 27.45
CA ARG A 185 49.51 88.17 26.70
C ARG A 185 49.61 89.32 27.68
N THR A 186 50.84 89.62 28.04
CA THR A 186 51.28 90.92 28.53
C THR A 186 51.29 91.92 27.36
N GLY A 187 50.85 93.15 27.62
CA GLY A 187 50.80 94.26 26.67
C GLY A 187 49.72 95.26 27.04
#